data_AF-A0A8D8EYC7-F1
#
_entry.id   AF-A0A8D8EYC7-F1
#
_cell.length_a   1.000
_cell.length_b   1.000
_cell.length_c   1.000
_cell.angle_alpha   90.00
_cell.angle_beta   90.00
_cell.angle_gamma   90.00
#
_symmetry.space_group_name_H-M   'P 1'
#
loop_
_entity.id
_entity.type
_entity.pdbx_description
1 polymer ?
#
loop_
_entity_poly.entity_id
_entity_poly.type
_entity_poly.pdbx_seq_one_letter_code
_entity_poly.pdbx_strand_id
1 'polypeptide(L)'
;MAFFMLPNVVEYACVCGLLSPLTKLYFCRYCLKIRCGFCVCHEVDSHFCCNCLENIPSSEAKIRKNRCNTCFNCPSCQHTLSVRASSSTVVPAATAPAAAAGEEGKKEEPPAAAAVAKQITRKMYYLACLNCRWSSRDVGIPDQSVATGQWPEPEYANATRFGLLLEHYQSVVLHEKQEKQELWRRKTPKTSKFPSLTDRTGLTVSMIRRQMGWTDSKAQIKATPS
;
A
#
# COMPACT_ATOMS: atom_id res chain seq x y z
N MET A 1 22.19 28.60 9.80
CA MET A 1 22.32 30.06 9.93
C MET A 1 21.36 30.68 10.97
N ALA A 2 20.12 30.20 11.15
CA ALA A 2 19.18 30.80 12.12
C ALA A 2 19.60 30.70 13.61
N PHE A 3 20.41 29.70 13.98
CA PHE A 3 20.85 29.46 15.36
C PHE A 3 22.16 30.16 15.74
N PHE A 4 22.83 30.82 14.79
CA PHE A 4 24.17 31.35 15.02
C PHE A 4 24.17 32.63 15.86
N MET A 5 23.08 33.42 15.81
CA MET A 5 23.11 34.78 16.36
C MET A 5 22.43 34.98 17.72
N LEU A 6 21.37 34.27 18.15
CA LEU A 6 20.70 34.66 19.41
C LEU A 6 19.89 33.52 20.09
N PRO A 7 19.81 33.51 21.45
CA PRO A 7 18.64 32.98 22.16
C PRO A 7 17.37 33.74 21.73
N ASN A 8 16.17 33.20 21.91
CA ASN A 8 14.93 33.89 21.47
C ASN A 8 14.67 35.16 22.32
N VAL A 9 15.33 36.28 22.00
CA VAL A 9 15.26 37.54 22.77
C VAL A 9 13.95 38.30 22.50
N VAL A 10 13.42 38.19 21.28
CA VAL A 10 12.19 38.88 20.87
C VAL A 10 11.18 37.84 20.38
N GLU A 11 9.99 37.86 21.00
CA GLU A 11 8.89 36.96 20.68
C GLU A 11 7.63 37.75 20.35
N TYR A 12 6.80 37.19 19.48
CA TYR A 12 5.51 37.75 19.08
C TYR A 12 4.37 36.83 19.50
N ALA A 13 3.24 37.43 19.88
CA ALA A 13 2.04 36.69 20.25
C ALA A 13 1.22 36.28 19.02
N CYS A 14 0.94 34.99 18.91
CA CYS A 14 -0.06 34.46 17.99
C CYS A 14 -1.49 34.80 18.47
N VAL A 15 -2.49 34.68 17.59
CA VAL A 15 -3.93 34.79 17.92
C VAL A 15 -4.34 33.84 19.07
N CYS A 16 -3.67 32.70 19.22
CA CYS A 16 -3.92 31.75 20.32
C CYS A 16 -3.21 32.10 21.64
N GLY A 17 -2.43 33.20 21.69
CA GLY A 17 -1.66 33.60 22.87
C GLY A 17 -0.26 32.97 22.99
N LEU A 18 0.13 32.07 22.08
CA LEU A 18 1.47 31.48 22.09
C LEU A 18 2.52 32.52 21.65
N LEU A 19 3.53 32.73 22.50
CA LEU A 19 4.73 33.53 22.17
C LEU A 19 5.71 32.67 21.38
N SER A 20 6.18 33.18 20.24
CA SER A 20 7.19 32.51 19.42
C SER A 20 8.00 33.53 18.61
N PRO A 21 9.24 33.20 18.23
CA PRO A 21 10.04 34.09 17.40
C PRO A 21 9.41 34.24 16.01
N LEU A 22 9.62 35.40 15.39
CA LEU A 22 9.05 35.72 14.06
C LEU A 22 9.43 34.68 12.99
N THR A 23 10.58 34.03 13.12
CA THR A 23 11.07 32.99 12.19
C THR A 23 10.24 31.70 12.17
N LYS A 24 9.42 31.46 13.19
CA LYS A 24 8.53 30.28 13.30
C LYS A 24 7.06 30.62 13.08
N LEU A 25 6.75 31.90 12.83
CA LEU A 25 5.40 32.41 12.67
C LEU A 25 5.07 32.60 11.18
N TYR A 26 3.80 32.42 10.84
CA TYR A 26 3.27 32.58 9.49
C TYR A 26 2.32 33.78 9.44
N PHE A 27 2.45 34.61 8.41
CA PHE A 27 1.53 35.72 8.17
C PHE A 27 0.40 35.29 7.23
N CYS A 28 -0.84 35.33 7.70
CA CYS A 28 -2.00 35.02 6.86
C CYS A 28 -2.40 36.26 6.05
N ARG A 29 -2.18 36.23 4.72
CA ARG A 29 -2.56 37.32 3.82
C ARG A 29 -4.06 37.61 3.80
N TYR A 30 -4.90 36.59 4.00
CA TYR A 30 -6.37 36.74 3.94
C TYR A 30 -6.96 37.39 5.19
N CYS A 31 -6.43 37.09 6.37
CA CYS A 31 -6.96 37.60 7.64
C CYS A 31 -6.12 38.74 8.24
N LEU A 32 -4.96 39.05 7.66
CA LEU A 32 -3.97 40.01 8.17
C LEU A 32 -3.55 39.75 9.63
N LYS A 33 -3.49 38.47 10.01
CA LYS A 33 -3.15 38.01 11.37
C LYS A 33 -1.99 37.03 11.32
N ILE A 34 -1.12 37.09 12.34
CA ILE A 34 0.01 36.18 12.50
C ILE A 34 -0.46 34.89 13.17
N ARG A 35 -0.02 33.74 12.66
CA ARG A 35 -0.39 32.41 13.13
C ARG A 35 0.87 31.59 13.41
N CYS A 36 0.90 30.86 14.52
CA CYS A 36 1.96 29.91 14.82
C CYS A 36 1.73 28.58 14.08
N GLY A 37 2.75 27.70 14.06
CA GLY A 37 2.64 26.37 13.45
C GLY A 37 1.48 25.54 13.96
N PHE A 38 1.08 25.69 15.22
CA PHE A 38 -0.09 24.97 15.77
C PHE A 38 -1.44 25.52 15.32
N CYS A 39 -1.51 26.79 14.94
CA CYS A 39 -2.74 27.40 14.40
C CYS A 39 -2.92 27.15 12.90
N VAL A 40 -1.92 26.57 12.24
CA VAL A 40 -1.94 26.24 10.82
C VAL A 40 -2.12 24.73 10.68
N CYS A 41 -2.83 24.30 9.64
CA CYS A 41 -2.97 22.89 9.31
C CYS A 41 -1.74 22.43 8.52
N HIS A 42 -1.11 21.33 8.95
CA HIS A 42 -0.01 20.72 8.21
C HIS A 42 -0.56 19.68 7.24
N GLU A 43 -0.16 19.79 5.98
CA GLU A 43 -0.51 18.84 4.92
C GLU A 43 0.75 18.14 4.40
N VAL A 44 0.58 16.91 3.92
CA VAL A 44 1.67 16.13 3.32
C VAL A 44 1.66 16.38 1.83
N ASP A 45 2.72 17.00 1.32
CA ASP A 45 2.86 17.35 -0.10
C ASP A 45 3.60 16.26 -0.88
N SER A 46 4.77 15.83 -0.41
CA SER A 46 5.60 14.82 -1.08
C SER A 46 6.34 13.91 -0.11
N HIS A 47 6.66 12.69 -0.57
CA HIS A 47 7.53 11.77 0.14
C HIS A 47 8.86 11.69 -0.59
N PHE A 48 9.98 11.81 0.13
CA PHE A 48 11.29 11.71 -0.50
C PHE A 48 12.28 10.98 0.41
N CYS A 49 13.32 10.41 -0.20
CA CYS A 49 14.43 9.81 0.55
C CYS A 49 15.51 10.86 0.84
N CYS A 50 15.90 11.04 2.10
CA CYS A 50 16.97 11.99 2.45
C CYS A 50 18.35 11.63 1.89
N ASN A 51 18.58 10.35 1.60
CA ASN A 51 19.87 9.84 1.11
C ASN A 51 19.96 9.90 -0.42
N CYS A 52 18.91 9.40 -1.08
CA CYS A 52 18.85 9.28 -2.53
C CYS A 52 18.26 10.55 -3.21
N LEU A 53 17.64 11.46 -2.43
CA LEU A 53 16.91 12.66 -2.88
C LEU A 53 15.85 12.40 -3.97
N GLU A 54 15.40 11.15 -4.06
CA GLU A 54 14.36 10.71 -4.98
C GLU A 54 12.98 11.01 -4.39
N ASN A 55 12.11 11.59 -5.20
CA ASN A 55 10.71 11.82 -4.86
C ASN A 55 9.89 10.57 -5.16
N ILE A 56 9.21 10.05 -4.14
CA ILE A 56 8.44 8.80 -4.19
C ILE A 56 6.95 9.18 -4.18
N PRO A 57 6.15 8.77 -5.18
CA PRO A 57 4.72 9.06 -5.21
C PRO A 57 4.00 8.36 -4.05
N SER A 58 2.92 8.95 -3.53
CA SER A 58 2.22 8.46 -2.33
C SER A 58 1.67 7.03 -2.45
N SER A 59 1.30 6.59 -3.66
CA SER A 59 0.88 5.20 -3.92
C SER A 59 2.01 4.21 -3.69
N GLU A 60 3.19 4.50 -4.22
CA GLU A 60 4.40 3.68 -4.06
C GLU A 60 4.90 3.71 -2.62
N ALA A 61 4.88 4.88 -1.98
CA ALA A 61 5.21 5.03 -0.56
C ALA A 61 4.34 4.12 0.32
N LYS A 62 3.03 4.06 0.05
CA LYS A 62 2.10 3.19 0.79
C LYS A 62 2.43 1.70 0.63
N ILE A 63 2.72 1.25 -0.60
CA ILE A 63 3.07 -0.15 -0.88
C ILE A 63 4.42 -0.52 -0.21
N ARG A 64 5.40 0.40 -0.28
CA ARG A 64 6.73 0.22 0.30
C ARG A 64 6.83 0.58 1.78
N LYS A 65 5.70 0.78 2.46
CA LYS A 65 5.64 1.12 3.90
C LYS A 65 6.51 2.33 4.26
N ASN A 66 6.50 3.36 3.41
CA ASN A 66 7.28 4.60 3.51
C ASN A 66 8.81 4.37 3.56
N ARG A 67 9.32 3.36 2.84
CA ARG A 67 10.75 3.07 2.73
C ARG A 67 11.27 3.27 1.30
N CYS A 68 12.53 3.65 1.21
CA CYS A 68 13.27 3.65 -0.05
C CYS A 68 13.69 2.21 -0.41
N ASN A 69 13.79 1.89 -1.70
CA ASN A 69 14.18 0.57 -2.18
C ASN A 69 15.70 0.38 -2.33
N THR A 70 16.44 1.48 -2.48
CA THR A 70 17.88 1.48 -2.78
C THR A 70 18.73 1.83 -1.57
N CYS A 71 18.24 2.75 -0.74
CA CYS A 71 18.93 3.28 0.41
C CYS A 71 18.61 2.44 1.68
N PHE A 72 19.63 1.84 2.32
CA PHE A 72 19.50 1.03 3.55
C PHE A 72 20.19 1.71 4.74
N ASN A 73 19.69 1.48 5.96
CA ASN A 73 20.28 2.01 7.19
C ASN A 73 20.94 0.89 8.01
N CYS A 74 22.07 1.20 8.63
CA CYS A 74 22.81 0.27 9.47
C CYS A 74 22.01 -0.07 10.74
N PRO A 75 21.84 -1.35 11.10
CA PRO A 75 21.08 -1.73 12.30
C PRO A 75 21.77 -1.29 13.61
N SER A 76 23.10 -1.12 13.61
CA SER A 76 23.85 -0.79 14.82
C SER A 76 23.95 0.72 15.11
N CYS A 77 24.09 1.55 14.07
CA CYS A 77 24.31 3.00 14.23
C CYS A 77 23.38 3.91 13.42
N GLN A 78 22.40 3.34 12.70
CA GLN A 78 21.40 4.05 11.88
C GLN A 78 21.98 4.93 10.76
N HIS A 79 23.28 4.85 10.50
CA HIS A 79 23.91 5.51 9.35
C HIS A 79 23.62 4.76 8.05
N THR A 80 23.53 5.51 6.95
CA THR A 80 23.27 4.96 5.61
C THR A 80 24.36 3.97 5.20
N LEU A 81 23.95 2.80 4.72
CA LEU A 81 24.83 1.75 4.23
C LEU A 81 25.29 2.04 2.81
N SER A 82 26.53 1.67 2.51
CA SER A 82 27.13 1.79 1.18
C SER A 82 27.27 0.40 0.55
N VAL A 83 26.95 0.29 -0.75
CA VAL A 83 27.20 -0.93 -1.52
C VAL A 83 28.68 -0.98 -1.89
N ARG A 84 29.35 -2.06 -1.51
CA ARG A 84 30.76 -2.31 -1.86
C ARG A 84 30.87 -3.52 -2.77
N ALA A 85 31.72 -3.42 -3.77
CA ALA A 85 32.04 -4.53 -4.67
C ALA A 85 33.25 -5.31 -4.13
N SER A 86 33.19 -6.63 -4.28
CA SER A 86 34.32 -7.53 -4.12
C SER A 86 34.42 -8.43 -5.36
N SER A 87 35.62 -8.68 -5.85
CA SER A 87 35.85 -9.64 -6.92
C SER A 87 35.98 -11.03 -6.31
N SER A 88 35.03 -11.91 -6.60
CA SER A 88 35.13 -13.33 -6.22
C SER A 88 35.52 -14.14 -7.45
N THR A 89 36.62 -14.89 -7.34
CA THR A 89 37.01 -15.90 -8.33
C THR A 89 36.27 -17.19 -8.00
N VAL A 90 35.18 -17.46 -8.72
CA VAL A 90 34.45 -18.72 -8.56
C VAL A 90 35.09 -19.75 -9.50
N VAL A 91 35.75 -20.77 -8.94
CA VAL A 91 36.11 -21.98 -9.68
C VAL A 91 34.82 -22.76 -9.90
N PRO A 92 34.44 -23.15 -11.13
CA PRO A 92 33.22 -23.93 -11.34
C PRO A 92 33.40 -25.30 -10.68
N ALA A 93 32.74 -25.50 -9.54
CA ALA A 93 32.60 -26.81 -8.93
C ALA A 93 31.69 -27.66 -9.82
N ALA A 94 32.22 -28.76 -10.32
CA ALA A 94 31.45 -29.81 -10.95
C ALA A 94 30.44 -30.42 -9.95
N THR A 95 29.33 -30.96 -10.50
CA THR A 95 28.24 -31.79 -9.93
C THR A 95 26.95 -31.11 -9.40
N ALA A 96 26.02 -30.85 -10.35
CA ALA A 96 24.54 -31.07 -10.51
C ALA A 96 23.56 -31.32 -9.31
N PRO A 97 22.20 -31.38 -9.52
CA PRO A 97 21.34 -30.99 -10.68
C PRO A 97 20.00 -30.25 -10.32
N ALA A 98 19.38 -29.52 -11.28
CA ALA A 98 17.92 -29.46 -11.52
C ALA A 98 17.50 -28.58 -12.73
N ALA A 99 16.86 -29.22 -13.73
CA ALA A 99 15.79 -28.77 -14.68
C ALA A 99 15.92 -27.40 -15.41
N ALA A 100 15.70 -27.22 -16.73
CA ALA A 100 15.16 -28.04 -17.83
C ALA A 100 15.40 -27.38 -19.23
N ALA A 101 15.28 -28.20 -20.29
CA ALA A 101 15.06 -27.91 -21.74
C ALA A 101 16.22 -27.23 -22.52
N GLY A 102 16.94 -27.91 -23.41
CA GLY A 102 16.62 -28.34 -24.80
C GLY A 102 17.51 -27.48 -25.73
N GLU A 103 18.31 -27.93 -26.71
CA GLU A 103 18.14 -28.90 -27.80
C GLU A 103 19.53 -29.08 -28.49
N GLU A 104 19.84 -30.31 -28.95
CA GLU A 104 20.73 -30.83 -30.03
C GLU A 104 21.92 -29.97 -30.58
N GLY A 105 23.13 -30.43 -30.91
CA GLY A 105 23.81 -31.73 -30.97
C GLY A 105 24.96 -31.69 -32.02
N LYS A 106 26.21 -32.09 -31.68
CA LYS A 106 27.14 -32.87 -32.54
C LYS A 106 28.49 -33.19 -31.84
N LYS A 107 28.95 -34.43 -32.05
CA LYS A 107 30.15 -35.12 -31.51
C LYS A 107 31.47 -34.69 -32.17
N GLU A 108 32.59 -34.79 -31.43
CA GLU A 108 33.84 -35.53 -31.76
C GLU A 108 34.90 -35.38 -30.62
N GLU A 109 35.60 -36.46 -30.24
CA GLU A 109 36.65 -36.52 -29.18
C GLU A 109 38.10 -36.55 -29.77
N PRO A 110 39.21 -36.74 -29.00
CA PRO A 110 40.16 -35.70 -28.54
C PRO A 110 41.61 -35.92 -29.12
N PRO A 111 42.65 -35.10 -28.83
CA PRO A 111 43.45 -35.31 -27.59
C PRO A 111 44.15 -34.05 -26.99
N ALA A 112 44.46 -34.16 -25.69
CA ALA A 112 45.64 -33.63 -24.99
C ALA A 112 46.17 -32.21 -25.32
N ALA A 113 45.62 -31.19 -24.64
CA ALA A 113 46.38 -30.03 -24.17
C ALA A 113 45.61 -29.38 -23.00
N ALA A 114 46.32 -29.03 -21.93
CA ALA A 114 45.79 -28.57 -20.66
C ALA A 114 44.61 -27.58 -20.78
N ALA A 115 43.43 -27.98 -20.31
CA ALA A 115 42.29 -27.11 -20.14
C ALA A 115 42.59 -26.13 -18.99
N VAL A 116 43.16 -24.97 -19.33
CA VAL A 116 43.15 -23.80 -18.46
C VAL A 116 41.67 -23.46 -18.23
N ALA A 117 41.15 -23.82 -17.05
CA ALA A 117 39.84 -23.40 -16.61
C ALA A 117 39.79 -21.87 -16.72
N LYS A 118 39.02 -21.34 -17.67
CA LYS A 118 38.85 -19.89 -17.83
C LYS A 118 38.27 -19.37 -16.51
N GLN A 119 39.12 -18.71 -15.72
CA GLN A 119 38.80 -18.21 -14.41
C GLN A 119 37.88 -17.00 -14.58
N ILE A 120 36.57 -17.21 -14.48
CA ILE A 120 35.59 -16.14 -14.65
C ILE A 120 35.51 -15.36 -13.34
N THR A 121 36.09 -14.17 -13.29
CA THR A 121 35.93 -13.23 -12.18
C THR A 121 34.52 -12.66 -12.18
N ARG A 122 33.75 -12.87 -11.12
CA ARG A 122 32.42 -12.24 -10.95
C ARG A 122 32.49 -11.14 -9.89
N LYS A 123 31.85 -10.01 -10.18
CA LYS A 123 31.66 -8.92 -9.22
C LYS A 123 30.52 -9.31 -8.28
N MET A 124 30.81 -9.32 -6.99
CA MET A 124 29.86 -9.59 -5.91
C MET A 124 29.72 -8.34 -5.05
N TYR A 125 28.51 -8.02 -4.63
CA TYR A 125 28.19 -6.83 -3.87
C TYR A 125 27.77 -7.20 -2.45
N TYR A 126 28.23 -6.42 -1.47
CA TYR A 126 27.86 -6.51 -0.04
C TYR A 126 27.58 -5.12 0.53
N LEU A 127 26.79 -5.02 1.60
CA LEU A 127 26.51 -3.76 2.28
C LEU A 127 27.51 -3.54 3.41
N ALA A 128 28.02 -2.32 3.54
CA ALA A 128 28.91 -1.95 4.63
C ALA A 128 28.62 -0.54 5.16
N CYS A 129 28.71 -0.40 6.48
CA CYS A 129 28.65 0.87 7.17
C CYS A 129 30.03 1.52 7.26
N LEU A 130 30.12 2.79 6.87
CA LEU A 130 31.37 3.57 6.96
C LEU A 130 31.69 4.02 8.39
N ASN A 131 30.69 4.13 9.26
CA ASN A 131 30.83 4.64 10.62
C ASN A 131 31.26 3.55 11.62
N CYS A 132 30.49 2.46 11.71
CA CYS A 132 30.73 1.39 12.71
C CYS A 132 31.36 0.12 12.14
N ARG A 133 31.76 0.11 10.86
CA ARG A 133 32.37 -1.04 10.16
C ARG A 133 31.51 -2.30 10.07
N TRP A 134 30.23 -2.24 10.45
CA TRP A 134 29.26 -3.31 10.25
C TRP A 134 29.17 -3.70 8.77
N SER A 135 29.08 -5.00 8.49
CA SER A 135 28.90 -5.54 7.15
C SER A 135 27.74 -6.53 7.08
N SER A 136 27.10 -6.67 5.90
CA SER A 136 26.07 -7.68 5.68
C SER A 136 26.59 -9.11 5.86
N ARG A 137 27.91 -9.31 5.71
CA ARG A 137 28.58 -10.59 5.92
C ARG A 137 28.62 -11.00 7.40
N ASP A 138 28.64 -10.04 8.32
CA ASP A 138 28.66 -10.29 9.76
C ASP A 138 27.39 -11.03 10.24
N VAL A 139 26.28 -10.82 9.51
CA VAL A 139 24.97 -11.43 9.79
C VAL A 139 24.70 -12.63 8.86
N GLY A 140 25.66 -12.98 7.99
CA GLY A 140 25.52 -14.10 7.06
C GLY A 140 24.58 -13.84 5.88
N ILE A 141 24.29 -12.57 5.53
CA ILE A 141 23.53 -12.24 4.32
C ILE A 141 24.44 -12.49 3.11
N PRO A 142 24.03 -13.34 2.14
CA PRO A 142 24.88 -13.66 1.00
C PRO A 142 25.09 -12.45 0.08
N ASP A 143 26.31 -12.35 -0.44
CA ASP A 143 26.66 -11.33 -1.42
C ASP A 143 25.83 -11.48 -2.69
N GLN A 144 25.40 -10.35 -3.27
CA GLN A 144 24.54 -10.32 -4.45
C GLN A 144 25.36 -10.11 -5.72
N SER A 145 24.93 -10.68 -6.84
CA SER A 145 25.54 -10.44 -8.16
C SER A 145 25.15 -9.08 -8.76
N VAL A 146 24.07 -8.48 -8.27
CA VAL A 146 23.53 -7.18 -8.70
C VAL A 146 23.68 -6.16 -7.58
N ALA A 147 24.08 -4.94 -7.93
CA ALA A 147 24.36 -3.87 -6.96
C ALA A 147 23.11 -3.31 -6.27
N THR A 148 21.94 -3.36 -6.91
CA THR A 148 20.72 -2.67 -6.48
C THR A 148 19.50 -3.59 -6.53
N GLY A 149 18.70 -3.58 -5.46
CA GLY A 149 17.27 -3.97 -5.51
C GLY A 149 16.92 -5.43 -5.23
N GLN A 150 17.88 -6.29 -4.88
CA GLN A 150 17.62 -7.71 -4.57
C GLN A 150 18.21 -8.12 -3.21
N TRP A 151 18.25 -7.19 -2.25
CA TRP A 151 18.58 -7.56 -0.88
C TRP A 151 17.38 -8.30 -0.27
N PRO A 152 17.56 -9.55 0.19
CA PRO A 152 16.45 -10.34 0.73
C PRO A 152 15.90 -9.66 1.99
N GLU A 153 14.64 -9.25 1.96
CA GLU A 153 13.92 -8.79 3.14
C GLU A 153 13.23 -10.00 3.78
N PRO A 154 13.48 -10.31 5.07
CA PRO A 154 12.86 -11.45 5.72
C PRO A 154 11.34 -11.25 5.78
N GLU A 155 10.60 -12.24 5.34
CA GLU A 155 9.15 -12.27 5.51
C GLU A 155 8.79 -12.36 7.00
N TYR A 156 7.67 -11.75 7.36
CA TYR A 156 7.21 -11.75 8.74
C TYR A 156 6.72 -13.15 9.12
N ALA A 157 7.27 -13.73 10.19
CA ALA A 157 7.01 -15.11 10.60
C ALA A 157 5.51 -15.47 10.76
N ASN A 158 4.67 -14.50 11.18
CA ASN A 158 3.24 -14.70 11.37
C ASN A 158 2.37 -14.10 10.25
N ALA A 159 2.93 -13.80 9.07
CA ALA A 159 2.21 -13.13 7.99
C ALA A 159 0.94 -13.89 7.56
N THR A 160 1.04 -15.22 7.46
CA THR A 160 -0.07 -16.12 7.13
C THR A 160 -1.19 -16.05 8.18
N ARG A 161 -0.84 -16.10 9.47
CA ARG A 161 -1.80 -15.99 10.58
C ARG A 161 -2.55 -14.66 10.54
N PHE A 162 -1.86 -13.55 10.27
CA PHE A 162 -2.52 -12.26 10.13
C PHE A 162 -3.48 -12.21 8.93
N GLY A 163 -3.10 -12.81 7.79
CA GLY A 163 -3.98 -12.95 6.63
C GLY A 163 -5.29 -13.67 6.98
N LEU A 164 -5.19 -14.83 7.63
CA LEU A 164 -6.36 -15.62 8.05
C LEU A 164 -7.27 -14.86 9.03
N LEU A 165 -6.69 -14.15 10.00
CA LEU A 165 -7.48 -13.34 10.94
C LEU A 165 -8.18 -12.18 10.22
N LEU A 166 -7.50 -11.50 9.31
CA LEU A 166 -8.10 -10.42 8.51
C LEU A 166 -9.28 -10.93 7.68
N GLU A 167 -9.12 -12.06 7.00
CA GLU A 167 -10.21 -12.69 6.21
C GLU A 167 -11.39 -13.10 7.10
N HIS A 168 -11.11 -13.69 8.26
CA HIS A 168 -12.15 -14.07 9.22
C HIS A 168 -12.93 -12.84 9.69
N TYR A 169 -12.28 -11.80 10.20
CA TYR A 169 -12.98 -10.60 10.66
C TYR A 169 -13.66 -9.84 9.53
N GLN A 170 -13.10 -9.86 8.31
CA GLN A 170 -13.76 -9.29 7.14
C GLN A 170 -15.08 -10.01 6.84
N SER A 171 -15.11 -11.34 6.93
CA SER A 171 -16.36 -12.11 6.73
C SER A 171 -17.40 -11.83 7.81
N VAL A 172 -16.99 -11.71 9.08
CA VAL A 172 -17.87 -11.33 10.19
C VAL A 172 -18.48 -9.94 9.97
N VAL A 173 -17.67 -8.94 9.61
CA VAL A 173 -18.15 -7.58 9.35
C VAL A 173 -19.13 -7.54 8.17
N LEU A 174 -18.88 -8.34 7.12
CA LEU A 174 -19.81 -8.45 5.99
C LEU A 174 -21.13 -9.10 6.38
N HIS A 175 -21.09 -10.14 7.20
CA HIS A 175 -22.28 -10.80 7.74
C HIS A 175 -23.11 -9.84 8.60
N GLU A 176 -22.49 -9.17 9.57
CA GLU A 176 -23.17 -8.17 10.42
C GLU A 176 -23.77 -7.03 9.60
N LYS A 177 -23.07 -6.58 8.55
CA LYS A 177 -23.58 -5.56 7.63
C LYS A 177 -24.80 -6.05 6.86
N GLN A 178 -24.81 -7.30 6.39
CA GLN A 178 -25.95 -7.91 5.71
C GLN A 178 -27.14 -8.05 6.65
N GLU A 179 -26.95 -8.60 7.86
CA GLU A 179 -27.99 -8.72 8.88
C GLU A 179 -28.58 -7.36 9.23
N LYS A 180 -27.73 -6.35 9.45
CA LYS A 180 -28.18 -4.96 9.69
C LYS A 180 -29.00 -4.46 8.51
N GLN A 181 -28.56 -4.67 7.27
CA GLN A 181 -29.30 -4.24 6.08
C GLN A 181 -30.65 -4.97 5.93
N GLU A 182 -30.73 -6.25 6.28
CA GLU A 182 -31.98 -7.02 6.31
C GLU A 182 -32.93 -6.53 7.40
N LEU A 183 -32.41 -6.26 8.61
CA LEU A 183 -33.17 -5.66 9.70
C LEU A 183 -33.69 -4.28 9.32
N TRP A 184 -32.87 -3.44 8.69
CA TRP A 184 -33.31 -2.14 8.15
C TRP A 184 -34.41 -2.34 7.11
N ARG A 185 -34.26 -3.27 6.16
CA ARG A 185 -35.31 -3.60 5.16
C ARG A 185 -36.62 -4.07 5.78
N ARG A 186 -36.57 -4.83 6.89
CA ARG A 186 -37.75 -5.28 7.63
C ARG A 186 -38.41 -4.15 8.43
N LYS A 187 -37.60 -3.27 9.04
CA LYS A 187 -38.06 -2.14 9.87
C LYS A 187 -38.52 -0.93 9.06
N THR A 188 -37.99 -0.73 7.85
CA THR A 188 -38.46 0.32 6.95
C THR A 188 -39.90 0.00 6.57
N PRO A 189 -40.89 0.80 6.98
CA PRO A 189 -42.27 0.57 6.60
C PRO A 189 -42.34 0.65 5.08
N LYS A 190 -42.74 -0.45 4.43
CA LYS A 190 -42.99 -0.44 3.00
C LYS A 190 -44.12 0.56 2.76
N THR A 191 -43.86 1.64 2.02
CA THR A 191 -44.90 2.54 1.51
C THR A 191 -45.66 1.84 0.36
N SER A 192 -46.08 0.59 0.59
CA SER A 192 -46.89 -0.10 -0.40
C SER A 192 -48.26 0.51 -0.35
N LYS A 193 -48.65 1.22 -1.43
CA LYS A 193 -50.01 1.75 -1.59
C LYS A 193 -51.08 0.66 -1.51
N PHE A 194 -50.67 -0.60 -1.68
CA PHE A 194 -51.52 -1.78 -1.63
C PHE A 194 -50.98 -2.76 -0.58
N PRO A 195 -51.76 -3.08 0.48
CA PRO A 195 -51.33 -3.96 1.57
C PRO A 195 -51.01 -5.39 1.12
N SER A 196 -51.63 -5.86 0.05
CA SER A 196 -51.46 -7.21 -0.50
C SER A 196 -51.20 -7.20 -2.01
N LEU A 197 -50.55 -8.25 -2.53
CA LEU A 197 -50.34 -8.41 -3.97
C LEU A 197 -51.68 -8.51 -4.73
N THR A 198 -52.69 -9.08 -4.09
CA THR A 198 -54.06 -9.22 -4.60
C THR A 198 -54.80 -7.88 -4.69
N ASP A 199 -54.52 -6.94 -3.77
CA ASP A 199 -55.05 -5.58 -3.84
C ASP A 199 -54.45 -4.80 -5.01
N ARG A 200 -53.16 -5.03 -5.31
CA ARG A 200 -52.50 -4.41 -6.46
C ARG A 200 -53.08 -4.88 -7.80
N THR A 201 -53.49 -6.14 -7.90
CA THR A 201 -54.08 -6.70 -9.13
C THR A 201 -55.60 -6.54 -9.20
N GLY A 202 -56.23 -5.88 -8.21
CA GLY A 202 -57.69 -5.72 -8.14
C GLY A 202 -58.46 -7.03 -7.94
N LEU A 203 -57.75 -8.13 -7.61
CA LEU A 203 -58.34 -9.46 -7.40
C LEU A 203 -59.23 -9.48 -6.16
N THR A 204 -58.81 -8.82 -5.08
CA THR A 204 -59.61 -8.67 -3.86
C THR A 204 -60.90 -7.90 -4.15
N VAL A 205 -60.82 -6.80 -4.90
CA VAL A 205 -61.98 -5.99 -5.29
C VAL A 205 -62.95 -6.78 -6.18
N SER A 206 -62.43 -7.54 -7.14
CA SER A 206 -63.26 -8.37 -8.03
C SER A 206 -63.89 -9.57 -7.32
N MET A 207 -63.21 -10.18 -6.34
CA MET A 207 -63.80 -11.22 -5.49
C MET A 207 -64.93 -10.67 -4.60
N ILE A 208 -64.72 -9.52 -3.95
CA ILE A 208 -65.75 -8.85 -3.14
C ILE A 208 -66.96 -8.46 -4.00
N ARG A 209 -66.71 -7.89 -5.18
CA ARG A 209 -67.77 -7.53 -6.16
C ARG A 209 -68.62 -8.75 -6.55
N ARG A 210 -67.99 -9.90 -6.81
CA ARG A 210 -68.69 -11.16 -7.12
C ARG A 210 -69.50 -11.68 -5.94
N GLN A 211 -68.98 -11.61 -4.71
CA GLN A 211 -69.71 -12.01 -3.50
C GLN A 211 -70.91 -11.10 -3.21
N MET A 212 -70.80 -9.81 -3.49
CA MET A 212 -71.89 -8.84 -3.36
C MET A 212 -72.90 -8.87 -4.53
N GLY A 213 -72.77 -9.80 -5.47
CA GLY A 213 -73.69 -9.96 -6.59
C GLY A 213 -73.63 -8.85 -7.65
N TRP A 214 -72.60 -8.00 -7.63
CA TRP A 214 -72.39 -7.01 -8.69
C TRP A 214 -71.78 -7.70 -9.92
N THR A 215 -72.52 -7.73 -11.02
CA THR A 215 -72.00 -8.19 -12.31
C THR A 215 -71.16 -7.09 -12.96
N ASP A 216 -70.04 -7.46 -13.59
CA ASP A 216 -69.20 -6.50 -14.33
C ASP A 216 -70.01 -5.93 -15.50
N SER A 217 -70.55 -4.73 -15.31
CA SER A 217 -71.19 -3.99 -16.39
C SER A 217 -70.12 -3.65 -17.42
N LYS A 218 -70.32 -4.09 -18.66
CA LYS A 218 -69.41 -3.91 -19.82
C LYS A 218 -68.78 -2.52 -19.78
N ALA A 219 -67.49 -2.45 -19.49
CA ALA A 219 -66.71 -1.25 -19.70
C ALA A 219 -66.72 -0.95 -21.20
N GLN A 220 -67.51 0.06 -21.60
CA GLN A 220 -67.34 0.68 -22.91
C GLN A 220 -65.97 1.36 -22.92
N ILE A 221 -65.03 0.76 -23.66
CA ILE A 221 -63.81 1.42 -24.10
C ILE A 221 -64.26 2.55 -25.04
N LYS A 222 -64.42 3.76 -24.49
CA LYS A 222 -64.55 4.96 -25.31
C LYS A 222 -63.14 5.43 -25.63
N ALA A 223 -62.64 4.98 -26.77
CA ALA A 223 -61.49 5.60 -27.42
C ALA A 223 -61.86 7.03 -27.80
N THR A 224 -61.02 8.02 -27.48
CA THR A 224 -60.95 9.24 -28.29
C THR A 224 -59.55 9.85 -28.19
N PRO A 225 -58.93 10.21 -29.33
CA PRO A 225 -57.61 10.81 -29.42
C PRO A 225 -57.64 12.35 -29.30
N SER A 226 -56.45 12.92 -29.13
CA SER A 226 -56.04 14.35 -29.10
C SER A 226 -55.92 14.97 -27.72
#